data_AF-A0A5Q3Q5J1-F1
#
_entry.id   AF-A0A5Q3Q5J1-F1
#
_cell.length_a   1.000
_cell.length_b   1.000
_cell.length_c   1.000
_cell.angle_alpha   90.00
_cell.angle_beta   90.00
_cell.angle_gamma   90.00
#
_symmetry.space_group_name_H-M   'P 1'
#
loop_
_entity.id
_entity.type
_entity.pdbx_description
1 polymer ?
#
loop_
_entity_poly.entity_id
_entity_poly.type
_entity_poly.pdbx_seq_one_letter_code
_entity_poly.pdbx_strand_id
1 'polypeptide(L)'
;MDEERNRMIDEFWDEVSEGLNVNPEFIAWMRSAKPNLPENASTEQVEAWIELADLVSDRSFRDLVRGMNAEQAALRDGGEEDAQQPQQLAEEAWEVQEAVAQAHREGTPADSPRAVELAGQFATTFADHKGKADTPELREEIAGHFESHDSRLSRYWVLLATINGWPQQKGILDDAASKWLAAALRASLR
;
A
#
# COMPACT_ATOMS: atom_id res chain seq x y z
N MET A 1 -22.55 -16.55 -8.14
CA MET A 1 -22.61 -15.21 -7.51
C MET A 1 -21.37 -14.97 -6.67
N ASP A 2 -20.93 -15.87 -5.78
CA ASP A 2 -19.63 -15.72 -5.09
C ASP A 2 -18.47 -16.52 -5.71
N GLU A 3 -18.76 -17.66 -6.36
CA GLU A 3 -17.72 -18.44 -7.06
C GLU A 3 -17.10 -17.69 -8.24
N GLU A 4 -17.90 -16.99 -9.03
CA GLU A 4 -17.43 -16.19 -10.17
C GLU A 4 -16.60 -14.98 -9.72
N ARG A 5 -16.98 -14.39 -8.59
CA ARG A 5 -16.28 -13.30 -7.91
C ARG A 5 -14.91 -13.73 -7.39
N ASN A 6 -14.87 -14.87 -6.70
CA ASN A 6 -13.62 -15.46 -6.21
C ASN A 6 -12.70 -15.86 -7.36
N ARG A 7 -13.26 -16.43 -8.42
CA ARG A 7 -12.51 -16.81 -9.62
C ARG A 7 -11.84 -15.60 -10.30
N MET A 8 -12.52 -14.46 -10.40
CA MET A 8 -11.93 -13.25 -10.98
C MET A 8 -10.69 -12.77 -10.22
N ILE A 9 -10.71 -12.84 -8.88
CA ILE A 9 -9.56 -12.46 -8.04
C ILE A 9 -8.45 -13.50 -8.14
N ASP A 10 -8.78 -14.79 -8.22
CA ASP A 10 -7.81 -15.85 -8.46
C ASP A 10 -7.12 -15.68 -9.82
N GLU A 11 -7.88 -15.47 -10.89
CA GLU A 11 -7.37 -15.23 -12.24
C GLU A 11 -6.48 -13.98 -12.30
N PHE A 12 -6.85 -12.92 -11.57
CA PHE A 12 -6.02 -11.73 -11.43
C PHE A 12 -4.66 -12.07 -10.79
N TRP A 13 -4.66 -12.72 -9.63
CA TRP A 13 -3.41 -13.06 -8.92
C TRP A 13 -2.57 -14.08 -9.67
N ASP A 14 -3.19 -15.03 -10.36
CA ASP A 14 -2.51 -15.98 -11.23
C ASP A 14 -1.80 -15.24 -12.37
N GLU A 15 -2.49 -14.33 -13.09
CA GLU A 15 -1.89 -13.59 -14.21
C GLU A 15 -0.74 -12.68 -13.76
N VAL A 16 -0.90 -11.90 -12.68
CA VAL A 16 0.13 -10.93 -12.27
C VAL A 16 1.33 -11.57 -11.58
N SER A 17 1.25 -12.83 -11.17
CA SER A 17 2.36 -13.59 -10.55
C SER A 17 2.95 -14.68 -11.44
N GLU A 18 2.31 -15.00 -12.57
CA GLU A 18 2.73 -16.08 -13.46
C GLU A 18 4.20 -15.95 -13.89
N GLY A 19 4.99 -16.98 -13.59
CA GLY A 19 6.40 -17.10 -13.98
C GLY A 19 7.38 -16.26 -13.14
N LEU A 20 6.92 -15.63 -12.06
CA LEU A 20 7.74 -14.77 -11.20
C LEU A 20 8.09 -15.47 -9.88
N ASN A 21 9.32 -15.28 -9.39
CA ASN A 21 9.75 -15.74 -8.07
C ASN A 21 9.26 -14.79 -6.96
N VAL A 22 7.94 -14.59 -6.88
CA VAL A 22 7.31 -13.79 -5.81
C VAL A 22 7.26 -14.62 -4.52
N ASN A 23 7.31 -13.96 -3.36
CA ASN A 23 7.19 -14.63 -2.07
C ASN A 23 5.91 -15.50 -2.00
N PRO A 24 6.03 -16.84 -1.85
CA PRO A 24 4.88 -17.73 -1.81
C PRO A 24 3.94 -17.48 -0.63
N GLU A 25 4.46 -17.05 0.52
CA GLU A 25 3.64 -16.71 1.70
C GLU A 25 2.81 -15.46 1.44
N PHE A 26 3.38 -14.46 0.76
CA PHE A 26 2.67 -13.27 0.34
C PHE A 26 1.52 -13.62 -0.62
N ILE A 27 1.79 -14.45 -1.65
CA ILE A 27 0.75 -14.89 -2.59
C ILE A 27 -0.34 -15.71 -1.88
N ALA A 28 0.04 -16.59 -0.96
CA ALA A 28 -0.92 -17.36 -0.16
C ALA A 28 -1.78 -16.46 0.72
N TRP A 29 -1.18 -15.44 1.35
CA TRP A 29 -1.90 -14.44 2.14
C TRP A 29 -2.84 -13.61 1.26
N MET A 30 -2.39 -13.12 0.10
CA MET A 30 -3.24 -12.44 -0.90
C MET A 30 -4.46 -13.27 -1.30
N ARG A 31 -4.25 -14.57 -1.55
CA ARG A 31 -5.33 -15.51 -1.88
C ARG A 31 -6.24 -15.84 -0.69
N SER A 32 -5.76 -15.69 0.54
CA SER A 32 -6.58 -15.83 1.75
C SER A 32 -7.42 -14.58 2.03
N ALA A 33 -6.93 -13.42 1.59
CA ALA A 33 -7.55 -12.09 1.71
C ALA A 33 -8.71 -11.86 0.71
N LYS A 34 -9.31 -12.93 0.18
CA LYS A 34 -10.35 -12.83 -0.86
C LYS A 34 -11.52 -11.95 -0.42
N PRO A 35 -12.01 -11.07 -1.29
CA PRO A 35 -13.16 -10.24 -1.00
C PRO A 35 -14.41 -11.11 -0.80
N ASN A 36 -14.94 -11.10 0.42
CA ASN A 36 -16.13 -11.84 0.83
C ASN A 36 -17.28 -10.86 1.11
N LEU A 37 -18.17 -10.71 0.13
CA LEU A 37 -19.32 -9.83 0.26
C LEU A 37 -20.42 -10.51 1.10
N PRO A 38 -20.81 -9.99 2.27
CA PRO A 38 -21.81 -10.63 3.12
C PRO A 38 -23.20 -10.65 2.47
N GLU A 39 -24.04 -11.63 2.82
CA GLU A 39 -25.41 -11.77 2.27
C GLU A 39 -26.28 -10.52 2.49
N ASN A 40 -26.05 -9.81 3.60
CA ASN A 40 -26.69 -8.55 3.97
C ASN A 40 -25.75 -7.35 3.77
N ALA A 41 -24.98 -7.34 2.68
CA ALA A 41 -24.04 -6.26 2.36
C ALA A 41 -24.71 -4.88 2.33
N SER A 42 -24.00 -3.90 2.87
CA SER A 42 -24.38 -2.49 2.73
C SER A 42 -24.20 -2.03 1.28
N THR A 43 -24.84 -0.91 0.92
CA THR A 43 -24.63 -0.27 -0.39
C THR A 43 -23.14 0.00 -0.66
N GLU A 44 -22.42 0.48 0.36
CA GLU A 44 -20.98 0.79 0.26
C GLU A 44 -20.15 -0.47 -0.04
N GLN A 45 -20.48 -1.62 0.56
CA GLN A 45 -19.78 -2.87 0.29
C GLN A 45 -20.05 -3.39 -1.13
N VAL A 46 -21.29 -3.22 -1.62
CA VAL A 46 -21.65 -3.58 -3.00
C VAL A 46 -20.94 -2.68 -4.00
N GLU A 47 -20.90 -1.37 -3.76
CA GLU A 47 -20.19 -0.40 -4.59
C GLU A 47 -18.68 -0.70 -4.62
N ALA A 48 -18.08 -0.97 -3.45
CA ALA A 48 -16.68 -1.35 -3.34
C ALA A 48 -16.38 -2.66 -4.10
N TRP A 49 -17.31 -3.63 -4.07
CA TRP A 49 -17.18 -4.85 -4.87
C TRP A 49 -17.15 -4.55 -6.38
N ILE A 50 -18.07 -3.71 -6.87
CA ILE A 50 -18.13 -3.36 -8.29
C ILE A 50 -16.84 -2.66 -8.72
N GLU A 51 -16.39 -1.68 -7.94
CA GLU A 51 -15.15 -0.95 -8.23
C GLU A 51 -13.92 -1.87 -8.20
N LEU A 52 -13.87 -2.82 -7.25
CA LEU A 52 -12.79 -3.81 -7.22
C LEU A 52 -12.79 -4.67 -8.48
N ALA A 53 -13.97 -5.11 -8.94
CA ALA A 53 -14.12 -5.90 -10.15
C ALA A 53 -13.65 -5.15 -11.40
N ASP A 54 -14.01 -3.87 -11.53
CA ASP A 54 -13.55 -3.01 -12.61
C ASP A 54 -12.02 -2.83 -12.56
N LEU A 55 -11.49 -2.58 -11.36
CA LEU A 55 -10.06 -2.36 -11.16
C LEU A 55 -9.22 -3.59 -11.50
N VAL A 56 -9.58 -4.78 -11.00
CA VAL A 56 -8.83 -6.00 -11.33
C VAL A 56 -9.05 -6.46 -12.76
N SER A 57 -10.06 -5.96 -13.46
CA SER A 57 -10.28 -6.22 -14.89
C SER A 57 -9.51 -5.24 -15.80
N ASP A 58 -9.04 -4.12 -15.26
CA ASP A 58 -8.23 -3.13 -15.99
C ASP A 58 -6.85 -3.70 -16.32
N ARG A 59 -6.58 -3.83 -17.62
CA ARG A 59 -5.30 -4.28 -18.18
C ARG A 59 -4.12 -3.44 -17.68
N SER A 60 -4.27 -2.12 -17.63
CA SER A 60 -3.19 -1.24 -17.20
C SER A 60 -2.90 -1.36 -15.70
N PHE A 61 -3.89 -1.76 -14.89
CA PHE A 61 -3.68 -2.09 -13.48
C PHE A 61 -3.01 -3.46 -13.32
N ARG A 62 -3.40 -4.46 -14.12
CA ARG A 62 -2.71 -5.77 -14.18
C ARG A 62 -1.23 -5.60 -14.54
N ASP A 63 -0.94 -4.81 -15.56
CA ASP A 63 0.43 -4.52 -16.00
C ASP A 63 1.25 -3.84 -14.90
N LEU A 64 0.65 -2.87 -14.19
CA LEU A 64 1.27 -2.20 -13.03
C LEU A 64 1.65 -3.20 -11.95
N VAL A 65 0.70 -4.03 -11.50
CA VAL A 65 0.91 -5.00 -10.41
C VAL A 65 1.91 -6.08 -10.83
N ARG A 66 1.85 -6.53 -12.08
CA ARG A 66 2.83 -7.47 -12.65
C ARG A 66 4.24 -6.87 -12.69
N GLY A 67 4.37 -5.58 -13.05
CA GLY A 67 5.65 -4.86 -12.99
C GLY A 67 6.24 -4.86 -11.59
N MET A 68 5.43 -4.54 -10.56
CA MET A 68 5.88 -4.58 -9.17
C MET A 68 6.29 -5.99 -8.73
N ASN A 69 5.50 -7.02 -9.07
CA ASN A 69 5.87 -8.40 -8.76
C ASN A 69 7.17 -8.81 -9.45
N ALA A 70 7.44 -8.31 -10.67
CA ALA A 70 8.66 -8.58 -11.40
C ALA A 70 9.88 -7.90 -10.75
N GLU A 71 9.73 -6.66 -10.27
CA GLU A 71 10.76 -5.98 -9.48
C GLU A 71 11.07 -6.74 -8.19
N GLN A 72 10.04 -7.16 -7.45
CA GLN A 72 10.22 -7.95 -6.23
C GLN A 72 10.88 -9.31 -6.52
N ALA A 73 10.46 -9.99 -7.59
CA ALA A 73 11.08 -11.25 -8.01
C ALA A 73 12.56 -11.05 -8.37
N ALA A 74 12.92 -9.97 -9.06
CA ALA A 74 14.30 -9.66 -9.42
C ALA A 74 15.20 -9.41 -8.18
N LEU A 75 14.68 -8.73 -7.15
CA LEU A 75 15.39 -8.55 -5.87
C LEU A 75 15.64 -9.91 -5.18
N ARG A 76 14.61 -10.76 -5.12
CA ARG A 76 14.71 -12.11 -4.54
C ARG A 76 15.67 -13.01 -5.30
N ASP A 77 15.64 -12.98 -6.63
CA ASP A 77 16.60 -13.70 -7.49
C ASP A 77 18.04 -13.19 -7.29
N GLY A 78 18.19 -11.91 -6.92
CA GLY A 78 19.45 -11.28 -6.53
C GLY A 78 19.95 -11.67 -5.13
N GLY A 79 19.20 -12.47 -4.37
CA GLY A 79 19.54 -12.90 -3.01
C GLY A 79 19.13 -11.91 -1.92
N GLU A 80 18.33 -10.90 -2.24
CA GLU A 80 17.63 -10.10 -1.23
C GLU A 80 16.43 -10.93 -0.75
N GLU A 81 16.65 -11.76 0.27
CA GLU A 81 15.53 -12.40 0.97
C GLU A 81 14.67 -11.32 1.63
N ASP A 82 13.35 -11.54 1.67
CA ASP A 82 12.45 -10.81 2.58
C ASP A 82 12.94 -11.06 4.01
N ALA A 83 13.91 -10.28 4.46
CA ALA A 83 14.35 -10.32 5.84
C ALA A 83 13.10 -10.06 6.67
N GLN A 84 12.70 -11.05 7.47
CA GLN A 84 11.61 -10.87 8.41
C GLN A 84 12.03 -9.74 9.34
N GLN A 85 11.50 -8.55 9.08
CA GLN A 85 11.74 -7.38 9.89
C GLN A 85 11.26 -7.71 11.30
N PRO A 86 12.00 -7.31 12.35
CA PRO A 86 11.50 -7.36 13.71
C PRO A 86 10.07 -6.81 13.78
N GLN A 87 9.15 -7.55 14.38
CA GLN A 87 7.74 -7.18 14.49
C GLN A 87 7.52 -5.76 15.07
N GLN A 88 8.43 -5.33 15.95
CA GLN A 88 8.45 -3.99 16.55
C GLN A 88 8.65 -2.88 15.50
N LEU A 89 9.50 -3.09 14.49
CA LEU A 89 9.70 -2.13 13.42
C LEU A 89 8.44 -2.00 12.58
N ALA A 90 7.78 -3.12 12.25
CA ALA A 90 6.51 -3.09 11.53
C ALA A 90 5.40 -2.34 12.29
N GLU A 91 5.32 -2.53 13.62
CA GLU A 91 4.39 -1.80 14.49
C GLU A 91 4.64 -0.29 14.48
N GLU A 92 5.90 0.13 14.61
CA GLU A 92 6.29 1.54 14.54
C GLU A 92 5.94 2.17 13.18
N ALA A 93 6.20 1.46 12.08
CA ALA A 93 5.83 1.93 10.74
C ALA A 93 4.32 2.11 10.56
N TRP A 94 3.49 1.26 11.20
CA TRP A 94 2.03 1.43 11.18
C TRP A 94 1.58 2.63 11.99
N GLU A 95 2.15 2.85 13.18
CA GLU A 95 1.80 3.99 14.03
C GLU A 95 2.11 5.33 13.34
N VAL A 96 3.29 5.44 12.71
CA VAL A 96 3.69 6.66 12.00
C VAL A 96 2.81 6.90 10.78
N GLN A 97 2.47 5.86 10.01
CA GLN A 97 1.54 5.98 8.88
C GLN A 97 0.14 6.41 9.33
N GLU A 98 -0.37 5.88 10.44
CA GLU A 98 -1.66 6.30 10.98
C GLU A 98 -1.64 7.77 11.41
N ALA A 99 -0.56 8.22 12.04
CA ALA A 99 -0.40 9.62 12.43
C ALA A 99 -0.36 10.57 11.21
N VAL A 100 0.30 10.16 10.13
CA VAL A 100 0.28 10.85 8.83
C VAL A 100 -1.13 10.92 8.27
N ALA A 101 -1.83 9.79 8.21
CA ALA A 101 -3.20 9.72 7.70
C ALA A 101 -4.15 10.60 8.53
N GLN A 102 -4.02 10.58 9.86
CA GLN A 102 -4.81 11.41 10.77
C GLN A 102 -4.55 12.90 10.54
N ALA A 103 -3.28 13.32 10.49
CA ALA A 103 -2.94 14.73 10.27
C ALA A 103 -3.51 15.26 8.94
N HIS A 104 -3.47 14.44 7.89
CA HIS A 104 -4.11 14.74 6.62
C HIS A 104 -5.64 14.88 6.75
N ARG A 105 -6.32 13.93 7.41
CA ARG A 105 -7.78 13.99 7.65
C ARG A 105 -8.20 15.21 8.46
N GLU A 106 -7.34 15.68 9.37
CA GLU A 106 -7.55 16.90 10.16
C GLU A 106 -7.31 18.19 9.36
N GLY A 107 -6.85 18.10 8.10
CA GLY A 107 -6.57 19.25 7.24
C GLY A 107 -5.29 19.99 7.61
N THR A 108 -4.34 19.32 8.27
CA THR A 108 -3.05 19.90 8.63
C THR A 108 -2.28 20.30 7.36
N PRO A 109 -1.79 21.55 7.21
CA PRO A 109 -0.96 21.93 6.06
C PRO A 109 0.34 21.12 6.01
N ALA A 110 0.73 20.66 4.82
CA ALA A 110 1.92 19.81 4.63
C ALA A 110 3.24 20.51 5.00
N ASP A 111 3.28 21.85 5.00
CA ASP A 111 4.44 22.66 5.40
C ASP A 111 4.39 23.12 6.87
N SER A 112 3.38 22.69 7.62
CA SER A 112 3.28 23.02 9.04
C SER A 112 4.37 22.34 9.87
N PRO A 113 4.76 22.89 11.04
CA PRO A 113 5.72 22.25 11.94
C PRO A 113 5.33 20.82 12.31
N ARG A 114 4.02 20.54 12.47
CA ARG A 114 3.50 19.20 12.77
C ARG A 114 3.69 18.24 11.59
N ALA A 115 3.44 18.70 10.36
CA ALA A 115 3.63 17.87 9.17
C ALA A 115 5.12 17.56 8.94
N VAL A 116 6.00 18.53 9.14
CA VAL A 116 7.46 18.35 9.06
C VAL A 116 7.98 17.35 10.09
N GLU A 117 7.47 17.42 11.33
CA GLU A 117 7.80 16.45 12.37
C GLU A 117 7.38 15.02 11.99
N LEU A 118 6.13 14.85 11.53
CA LEU A 118 5.61 13.55 11.09
C LEU A 118 6.36 12.98 9.88
N ALA A 119 6.69 13.83 8.91
CA ALA A 119 7.50 13.42 7.75
C ALA A 119 8.91 13.01 8.15
N GLY A 120 9.51 13.67 9.15
CA GLY A 120 10.80 13.30 9.71
C GLY A 120 10.77 11.94 10.43
N GLN A 121 9.73 11.70 11.23
CA GLN A 121 9.50 10.39 11.87
C GLN A 121 9.33 9.29 10.80
N PHE A 122 8.50 9.55 9.78
CA PHE A 122 8.31 8.62 8.67
C PHE A 122 9.62 8.28 7.94
N ALA A 123 10.42 9.30 7.62
CA ALA A 123 11.71 9.12 6.96
C ALA A 123 12.69 8.31 7.81
N THR A 124 12.73 8.55 9.12
CA THR A 124 13.60 7.82 10.06
C THR A 124 13.19 6.35 10.11
N THR A 125 11.90 6.07 10.35
CA THR A 125 11.38 4.70 10.38
C THR A 125 11.62 3.99 9.04
N PHE A 126 11.44 4.66 7.90
CA PHE A 126 11.73 4.08 6.58
C PHE A 126 13.22 3.76 6.41
N ALA A 127 14.11 4.66 6.82
CA ALA A 127 15.55 4.46 6.74
C ALA A 127 16.00 3.26 7.58
N ASP A 128 15.49 3.18 8.82
CA ASP A 128 15.77 2.06 9.74
C ASP A 128 15.30 0.72 9.15
N HIS A 129 14.09 0.68 8.56
CA HIS A 129 13.62 -0.52 7.84
C HIS A 129 14.51 -0.90 6.67
N LYS A 130 15.06 0.08 5.93
CA LYS A 130 15.93 -0.21 4.79
C LYS A 130 17.39 -0.41 5.19
N GLY A 131 17.73 -0.33 6.47
CA GLY A 131 19.12 -0.33 6.93
C GLY A 131 19.95 0.80 6.31
N LYS A 132 19.28 1.91 5.94
CA LYS A 132 19.88 3.11 5.33
C LYS A 132 19.99 4.21 6.37
N ALA A 133 20.82 5.22 6.10
CA ALA A 133 20.81 6.46 6.88
C ALA A 133 19.67 7.37 6.40
N ASP A 134 19.01 8.06 7.32
CA ASP A 134 18.08 9.14 6.99
C ASP A 134 18.87 10.36 6.47
N THR A 135 18.93 10.52 5.15
CA THR A 135 19.60 11.63 4.47
C THR A 135 18.61 12.49 3.69
N PRO A 136 18.94 13.76 3.40
CA PRO A 136 18.14 14.61 2.52
C PRO A 136 17.81 13.95 1.16
N GLU A 137 18.76 13.22 0.59
CA GLU A 137 18.60 12.51 -0.68
C GLU A 137 17.60 11.36 -0.56
N LEU A 138 17.67 10.58 0.53
CA LEU A 138 16.71 9.51 0.79
C LEU A 138 15.29 10.07 0.99
N ARG A 139 15.15 11.19 1.70
CA ARG A 139 13.86 11.86 1.89
C ARG A 139 13.26 12.36 0.58
N GLU A 140 14.07 12.89 -0.34
CA GLU A 140 13.60 13.28 -1.67
C GLU A 140 13.21 12.05 -2.52
N GLU A 141 13.97 10.95 -2.42
CA GLU A 141 13.62 9.67 -3.07
C GLU A 141 12.26 9.14 -2.58
N ILE A 142 12.04 9.13 -1.26
CA ILE A 142 10.76 8.75 -0.66
C ILE A 142 9.63 9.67 -1.15
N ALA A 143 9.86 10.99 -1.16
CA ALA A 143 8.87 11.95 -1.64
C ALA A 143 8.48 11.71 -3.11
N GLY A 144 9.47 11.46 -3.98
CA GLY A 144 9.23 11.11 -5.39
C GLY A 144 8.45 9.81 -5.54
N HIS A 145 8.72 8.81 -4.69
CA HIS A 145 7.97 7.55 -4.69
C HIS A 145 6.50 7.76 -4.33
N PHE A 146 6.19 8.50 -3.25
CA PHE A 146 4.80 8.76 -2.85
C PHE A 146 4.04 9.70 -3.79
N GLU A 147 4.73 10.59 -4.51
CA GLU A 147 4.12 11.46 -5.51
C GLU A 147 3.80 10.74 -6.82
N SER A 148 4.68 9.82 -7.23
CA SER A 148 4.50 9.01 -8.44
C SER A 148 3.71 7.71 -8.20
N HIS A 149 3.32 7.45 -6.95
CA HIS A 149 2.57 6.25 -6.58
C HIS A 149 1.24 6.21 -7.33
N ASP A 150 0.97 5.07 -7.97
CA ASP A 150 -0.30 4.86 -8.65
C ASP A 150 -1.38 4.59 -7.60
N SER A 151 -2.29 5.55 -7.44
CA SER A 151 -3.36 5.53 -6.42
C SER A 151 -4.24 4.28 -6.46
N ARG A 152 -4.26 3.57 -7.58
CA ARG A 152 -5.00 2.32 -7.74
C ARG A 152 -4.51 1.22 -6.80
N LEU A 153 -3.23 1.23 -6.42
CA LEU A 153 -2.66 0.24 -5.49
C LEU A 153 -3.23 0.43 -4.07
N SER A 154 -3.18 1.64 -3.53
CA SER A 154 -3.84 1.95 -2.25
C SER A 154 -5.35 1.71 -2.34
N ARG A 155 -5.98 2.04 -3.47
CA ARG A 155 -7.42 1.85 -3.67
C ARG A 155 -7.82 0.38 -3.62
N TYR A 156 -7.04 -0.52 -4.22
CA TYR A 156 -7.26 -1.97 -4.14
C TYR A 156 -7.40 -2.44 -2.69
N TRP A 157 -6.52 -1.98 -1.80
CA TRP A 157 -6.53 -2.34 -0.38
C TRP A 157 -7.73 -1.78 0.38
N VAL A 158 -8.09 -0.53 0.11
CA VAL A 158 -9.28 0.11 0.69
C VAL A 158 -10.53 -0.67 0.30
N LEU A 159 -10.66 -1.06 -0.98
CA LEU A 159 -11.80 -1.82 -1.47
C LEU A 159 -11.87 -3.20 -0.81
N LEU A 160 -10.76 -3.93 -0.70
CA LEU A 160 -10.71 -5.21 0.01
C LEU A 160 -11.13 -5.07 1.49
N ALA A 161 -10.64 -4.05 2.19
CA ALA A 161 -10.99 -3.82 3.59
C ALA A 161 -12.49 -3.52 3.75
N THR A 162 -13.04 -2.65 2.90
CA THR A 162 -14.47 -2.31 2.91
C THR A 162 -15.34 -3.53 2.64
N ILE A 163 -15.05 -4.30 1.59
CA ILE A 163 -15.84 -5.48 1.22
C ILE A 163 -15.85 -6.49 2.37
N ASN A 164 -14.69 -6.78 2.95
CA ASN A 164 -14.55 -7.76 4.01
C ASN A 164 -15.02 -7.26 5.39
N GLY A 165 -15.42 -5.99 5.51
CA GLY A 165 -15.75 -5.38 6.80
C GLY A 165 -14.59 -5.40 7.79
N TRP A 166 -13.35 -5.42 7.28
CA TRP A 166 -12.18 -5.30 8.13
C TRP A 166 -12.18 -3.93 8.79
N PRO A 167 -11.71 -3.80 10.03
CA PRO A 167 -11.43 -2.48 10.59
C PRO A 167 -10.61 -1.70 9.56
N GLN A 168 -10.97 -0.43 9.29
CA GLN A 168 -10.19 0.40 8.38
C GLN A 168 -8.71 0.20 8.72
N GLN A 169 -7.96 -0.33 7.75
CA GLN A 169 -6.57 -0.71 7.95
C GLN A 169 -5.83 0.55 8.37
N LYS A 170 -5.46 0.60 9.65
CA LYS A 170 -4.70 1.71 10.20
C LYS A 170 -3.42 1.86 9.38
N GLY A 171 -3.10 3.07 8.99
CA GLY A 171 -1.87 3.38 8.25
C GLY A 171 -1.88 3.13 6.74
N ILE A 172 -3.00 2.75 6.09
CA ILE A 172 -3.03 2.83 4.62
C ILE A 172 -3.22 4.28 4.20
N LEU A 173 -2.21 4.83 3.52
CA LEU A 173 -2.29 6.17 2.92
C LEU A 173 -3.05 6.08 1.60
N ASP A 174 -4.16 6.83 1.52
CA ASP A 174 -4.81 7.08 0.23
C ASP A 174 -3.97 8.04 -0.64
N ASP A 175 -4.42 8.29 -1.87
CA ASP A 175 -3.71 9.17 -2.83
C ASP A 175 -3.46 10.58 -2.28
N ALA A 176 -4.44 11.14 -1.59
CA ALA A 176 -4.35 12.49 -1.06
C ALA A 176 -3.36 12.55 0.11
N ALA A 177 -3.43 11.57 1.02
CA ALA A 177 -2.48 11.42 2.12
C ALA A 177 -1.05 11.13 1.63
N SER A 178 -0.90 10.36 0.54
CA SER A 178 0.39 10.08 -0.10
C SER A 178 1.02 11.35 -0.68
N LYS A 179 0.25 12.14 -1.42
CA LYS A 179 0.71 13.45 -1.96
C LYS A 179 1.00 14.45 -0.85
N TRP A 180 0.20 14.44 0.21
CA TRP A 180 0.44 15.25 1.41
C TRP A 180 1.77 14.88 2.07
N LEU A 181 2.05 13.59 2.25
CA LEU A 181 3.30 13.10 2.84
C LEU A 181 4.51 13.48 1.96
N ALA A 182 4.40 13.33 0.64
CA ALA A 182 5.45 13.76 -0.29
C ALA A 182 5.75 15.26 -0.16
N ALA A 183 4.71 16.10 -0.06
CA ALA A 183 4.88 17.54 0.16
C ALA A 183 5.53 17.84 1.52
N ALA A 184 5.15 17.12 2.58
CA ALA A 184 5.70 17.28 3.92
C ALA A 184 7.16 16.84 4.02
N LEU A 185 7.54 15.75 3.34
CA LEU A 185 8.93 15.30 3.22
C LEU A 185 9.80 16.38 2.56
N ARG A 186 9.34 16.97 1.46
CA ARG A 186 10.05 18.08 0.79
C ARG A 186 10.11 19.35 1.62
N ALA A 187 9.07 19.63 2.42
CA ALA A 187 9.10 20.74 3.38
C ALA A 187 10.14 20.50 4.49
N SER A 188 10.36 19.24 4.89
CA SER A 188 11.35 18.86 5.91
C SER A 188 12.82 19.03 5.48
N LEU A 189 13.06 19.24 4.19
CA LEU A 189 14.40 19.46 3.62
C LEU A 189 14.86 20.93 3.70
N ARG A 190 13.99 21.84 4.13
CA ARG A 190 14.19 23.29 4.07
C ARG A 190 14.82 23.87 5.34
#